data_AF-A0A925EDQ8-F1
#
_entry.id   AF-A0A925EDQ8-F1
#
_cell.length_a   1.000
_cell.length_b   1.000
_cell.length_c   1.000
_cell.angle_alpha   90.00
_cell.angle_beta   90.00
_cell.angle_gamma   90.00
#
_symmetry.space_group_name_H-M   'P 1'
#
loop_
_entity.id
_entity.type
_entity.pdbx_description
1 polymer ?
#
loop_
_entity_poly.entity_id
_entity_poly.type
_entity_poly.pdbx_seq_one_letter_code
_entity_poly.pdbx_strand_id
1 'polypeptide(L)'
;MKSIISKTIALAVISTALFSFSVNPGGEGFEIYLNNKVMIQQYGSDINKTRSLDLNQTSSTDKLTIKYHHCGRVGKNRVVTIKDGQNKVLKEFHYADAVTPVSAMSVQVKELLNLKKGTGTTLNLYYTSSELPNGRMLAVMTRGATQVTKL
;
A
#
# COMPACT_ATOMS: atom_id res chain seq x y z
N MET A 1 -59.96 -2.28 -9.54
CA MET A 1 -59.04 -3.15 -8.77
C MET A 1 -57.85 -3.68 -9.59
N LYS A 2 -58.03 -4.31 -10.76
CA LYS A 2 -56.93 -4.89 -11.58
C LYS A 2 -55.82 -3.89 -11.98
N SER A 3 -56.18 -2.65 -12.31
CA SER A 3 -55.21 -1.60 -12.69
C SER A 3 -54.34 -1.10 -11.53
N ILE A 4 -54.88 -1.11 -10.30
CA ILE A 4 -54.13 -0.66 -9.12
C ILE A 4 -53.05 -1.70 -8.78
N ILE A 5 -53.41 -2.99 -8.80
CA ILE A 5 -52.49 -4.10 -8.55
C ILE A 5 -51.34 -4.12 -9.56
N SER A 6 -51.63 -3.87 -10.85
CA SER A 6 -50.61 -3.80 -11.90
C SER A 6 -49.59 -2.66 -11.70
N LYS A 7 -50.03 -1.49 -11.24
CA LYS A 7 -49.13 -0.36 -10.95
C LYS A 7 -48.24 -0.62 -9.73
N THR A 8 -48.76 -1.27 -8.69
CA THR A 8 -47.98 -1.61 -7.50
C THR A 8 -46.89 -2.64 -7.80
N ILE A 9 -47.19 -3.63 -8.66
CA ILE A 9 -46.19 -4.62 -9.09
C ILE A 9 -45.07 -3.96 -9.91
N ALA A 10 -45.42 -3.07 -10.84
CA ALA A 10 -44.43 -2.34 -11.63
C ALA A 10 -43.50 -1.49 -10.72
N LEU A 11 -44.06 -0.83 -9.71
CA LEU A 11 -43.28 -0.02 -8.77
C LEU A 11 -42.35 -0.88 -7.90
N ALA A 12 -42.81 -2.06 -7.47
CA ALA A 12 -42.00 -3.00 -6.70
C ALA A 12 -40.81 -3.53 -7.51
N VAL A 13 -41.02 -3.89 -8.79
CA VAL A 13 -39.96 -4.37 -9.69
C VAL A 13 -38.92 -3.28 -9.99
N ILE A 14 -39.36 -2.03 -10.17
CA ILE A 14 -38.43 -0.90 -10.38
C ILE A 14 -37.62 -0.62 -9.11
N SER A 15 -38.26 -0.71 -7.94
CA SER A 15 -37.61 -0.47 -6.65
C SER A 15 -36.53 -1.53 -6.36
N THR A 16 -36.80 -2.81 -6.59
CA THR A 16 -35.80 -3.87 -6.38
C THR A 16 -34.63 -3.76 -7.36
N ALA A 17 -34.87 -3.32 -8.61
CA ALA A 17 -33.79 -3.08 -9.58
C ALA A 17 -32.84 -1.95 -9.14
N LEU A 18 -33.36 -0.90 -8.47
CA LEU A 18 -32.54 0.23 -8.01
C LEU A 18 -31.72 -0.09 -6.74
N PHE A 19 -32.18 -0.99 -5.88
CA PHE A 19 -31.47 -1.41 -4.66
C PHE A 19 -30.58 -2.64 -4.85
N SER A 20 -30.51 -3.22 -6.05
CA SER A 20 -29.70 -4.41 -6.34
C SER A 20 -28.19 -4.12 -6.41
N PHE A 21 -27.79 -2.84 -6.45
CA PHE A 21 -26.39 -2.44 -6.42
C PHE A 21 -25.91 -2.28 -4.98
N SER A 22 -25.19 -3.28 -4.46
CA SER A 22 -24.39 -3.10 -3.25
C SER A 22 -23.15 -2.27 -3.60
N VAL A 23 -23.12 -1.01 -3.18
CA VAL A 23 -21.86 -0.26 -3.10
C VAL A 23 -21.05 -0.86 -1.95
N ASN A 24 -19.95 -1.56 -2.25
CA ASN A 24 -18.96 -1.93 -1.24
C ASN A 24 -18.22 -0.65 -0.82
N PRO A 25 -18.54 -0.04 0.34
CA PRO A 25 -17.93 1.22 0.70
C PRO A 25 -16.55 0.97 1.29
N GLY A 26 -15.53 1.57 0.67
CA GLY A 26 -14.17 1.66 1.20
C GLY A 26 -13.24 0.53 0.77
N GLY A 27 -12.50 0.75 -0.31
CA GLY A 27 -11.35 -0.09 -0.65
C GLY A 27 -10.15 0.27 0.21
N GLU A 28 -9.45 -0.75 0.71
CA GLU A 28 -8.09 -0.59 1.23
C GLU A 28 -7.10 -0.75 0.07
N GLY A 29 -5.98 -0.04 0.14
CA GLY A 29 -4.89 -0.26 -0.79
C GLY A 29 -3.70 0.64 -0.54
N PHE A 30 -2.65 0.45 -1.33
CA PHE A 30 -1.44 1.24 -1.24
C PHE A 30 -0.69 1.32 -2.56
N GLU A 31 0.14 2.34 -2.65
CA GLU A 31 1.01 2.61 -3.78
C GLU A 31 2.41 2.90 -3.27
N ILE A 32 3.41 2.38 -3.99
CA ILE A 32 4.81 2.67 -3.77
C ILE A 32 5.38 3.23 -5.06
N TYR A 33 5.95 4.41 -4.97
CA TYR A 33 6.60 5.12 -6.06
C TYR A 33 8.10 5.19 -5.82
N LEU A 34 8.88 5.06 -6.88
CA LEU A 34 10.29 5.44 -6.90
C LEU A 34 10.41 6.75 -7.70
N ASN A 35 10.85 7.79 -7.01
CA ASN A 35 10.76 9.19 -7.42
C ASN A 35 9.31 9.58 -7.73
N ASN A 36 8.87 9.36 -8.96
CA ASN A 36 7.51 9.66 -9.42
C ASN A 36 6.89 8.51 -10.24
N LYS A 37 7.60 7.38 -10.37
CA LYS A 37 7.15 6.21 -11.11
C LYS A 37 6.50 5.21 -10.15
N VAL A 38 5.29 4.76 -10.46
CA VAL A 38 4.62 3.68 -9.70
C VAL A 38 5.42 2.40 -9.88
N MET A 39 5.83 1.79 -8.77
CA MET A 39 6.52 0.50 -8.75
C MET A 39 5.60 -0.61 -8.29
N ILE A 40 4.79 -0.34 -7.26
CA ILE A 40 3.81 -1.28 -6.71
C ILE A 40 2.50 -0.53 -6.49
N GLN A 41 1.39 -1.15 -6.87
CA GLN A 41 0.05 -0.68 -6.60
C GLN A 41 -0.82 -1.89 -6.28
N GLN A 42 -1.52 -1.86 -5.14
CA GLN A 42 -2.36 -2.95 -4.69
C GLN A 42 -3.64 -2.43 -4.05
N TYR A 43 -4.77 -3.00 -4.45
CA TYR A 43 -6.10 -2.68 -3.95
C TYR A 43 -6.96 -3.95 -3.88
N GLY A 44 -8.02 -3.91 -3.08
CA GLY A 44 -9.03 -4.98 -3.04
C GLY A 44 -8.42 -6.33 -2.65
N SER A 45 -8.71 -7.39 -3.42
CA SER A 45 -8.21 -8.75 -3.14
C SER A 45 -6.69 -8.90 -3.28
N ASP A 46 -6.03 -7.98 -3.98
CA ASP A 46 -4.58 -8.04 -4.22
C ASP A 46 -3.73 -7.47 -3.09
N ILE A 47 -4.35 -6.79 -2.10
CA ILE A 47 -3.64 -6.09 -1.01
C ILE A 47 -2.82 -7.01 -0.08
N ASN A 48 -3.11 -8.31 -0.10
CA ASN A 48 -2.38 -9.31 0.70
C ASN A 48 -1.30 -10.03 -0.12
N LYS A 49 -1.20 -9.78 -1.43
CA LYS A 49 -0.20 -10.43 -2.27
C LYS A 49 1.15 -9.77 -2.02
N THR A 50 2.15 -10.54 -1.59
CA THR A 50 3.51 -10.01 -1.44
C THR A 50 4.09 -9.62 -2.80
N ARG A 51 4.65 -8.41 -2.89
CA ARG A 51 5.39 -7.92 -4.05
C ARG A 51 6.83 -7.63 -3.69
N SER A 52 7.73 -7.83 -4.65
CA SER A 52 9.14 -7.52 -4.50
C SER A 52 9.49 -6.22 -5.23
N LEU A 53 10.30 -5.38 -4.60
CA LEU A 53 10.86 -4.17 -5.19
C LEU A 53 12.38 -4.35 -5.30
N ASP A 54 12.91 -4.36 -6.53
CA ASP A 54 14.36 -4.41 -6.74
C ASP A 54 14.96 -3.00 -6.65
N LEU A 55 15.92 -2.83 -5.75
CA LEU A 55 16.66 -1.59 -5.53
C LEU A 55 18.04 -1.61 -6.23
N ASN A 56 18.30 -2.52 -7.15
CA ASN A 56 19.60 -2.62 -7.84
C ASN A 56 19.98 -1.40 -8.66
N GLN A 57 19.02 -0.84 -9.40
CA GLN A 57 19.25 0.26 -10.33
C GLN A 57 18.89 1.62 -9.72
N THR A 58 18.84 1.72 -8.39
CA THR A 58 18.45 2.94 -7.69
C THR A 58 19.67 3.70 -7.18
N SER A 59 19.59 5.02 -7.25
CA SER A 59 20.59 5.94 -6.73
C SER A 59 20.34 6.24 -5.25
N SER A 60 21.39 6.61 -4.53
CA SER A 60 21.27 7.13 -3.16
C SER A 60 20.44 8.42 -3.09
N THR A 61 20.32 9.16 -4.20
CA THR A 61 19.51 10.38 -4.32
C THR A 61 18.03 10.09 -4.59
N ASP A 62 17.66 8.84 -4.88
CA ASP A 62 16.28 8.49 -5.18
C ASP A 62 15.40 8.54 -3.93
N LYS A 63 14.11 8.77 -4.16
CA LYS A 63 13.10 8.88 -3.11
C LYS A 63 12.04 7.79 -3.29
N LEU A 64 11.86 6.96 -2.28
CA LEU A 64 10.73 6.05 -2.19
C LEU A 64 9.55 6.80 -1.58
N THR A 65 8.38 6.76 -2.21
CA THR A 65 7.17 7.39 -1.69
C THR A 65 6.08 6.35 -1.52
N ILE A 66 5.51 6.27 -0.32
CA ILE A 66 4.44 5.36 0.04
C ILE A 66 3.15 6.17 0.22
N LYS A 67 2.07 5.73 -0.41
CA LYS A 67 0.72 6.25 -0.18
C LYS A 67 -0.15 5.10 0.27
N TYR A 68 -0.81 5.26 1.42
CA TYR A 68 -1.75 4.28 1.94
C TYR A 68 -3.16 4.83 1.89
N HIS A 69 -4.09 4.01 1.43
CA HIS A 69 -5.49 4.32 1.23
C HIS A 69 -6.31 3.50 2.21
N HIS A 70 -6.99 4.17 3.15
CA HIS A 70 -7.81 3.49 4.16
C HIS A 70 -9.24 4.07 4.16
N CYS A 71 -10.13 3.46 3.39
CA CYS A 71 -11.57 3.76 3.38
C CYS A 71 -11.92 5.27 3.34
N GLY A 72 -11.26 6.04 2.48
CA GLY A 72 -11.53 7.48 2.28
C GLY A 72 -10.95 8.42 3.35
N ARG A 73 -10.28 7.89 4.38
CA ARG A 73 -9.55 8.67 5.40
C ARG A 73 -8.06 8.39 5.36
N VAL A 74 -7.27 9.35 5.82
CA VAL A 74 -5.84 9.16 6.07
C VAL A 74 -5.64 8.61 7.48
N GLY A 75 -4.74 7.65 7.62
CA GLY A 75 -4.41 7.09 8.93
C GLY A 75 -3.66 8.08 9.83
N LYS A 76 -3.76 7.88 11.14
CA LYS A 76 -3.05 8.65 12.16
C LYS A 76 -1.84 7.89 12.70
N ASN A 77 -0.89 8.61 13.28
CA ASN A 77 0.36 8.07 13.84
C ASN A 77 1.04 7.11 12.85
N ARG A 78 1.20 7.58 11.61
CA ARG A 78 1.66 6.74 10.51
C ARG A 78 3.14 6.45 10.67
N VAL A 79 3.49 5.17 10.60
CA VAL A 79 4.89 4.74 10.68
C VAL A 79 5.19 3.83 9.49
N VAL A 80 6.32 4.10 8.85
CA VAL A 80 6.93 3.17 7.90
C VAL A 80 8.09 2.48 8.60
N THR A 81 8.04 1.15 8.67
CA THR A 81 9.04 0.34 9.38
C THR A 81 9.79 -0.54 8.40
N ILE A 82 11.12 -0.56 8.50
CA ILE A 82 11.99 -1.47 7.78
C ILE A 82 12.39 -2.59 8.73
N LYS A 83 12.10 -3.82 8.35
CA LYS A 83 12.52 -5.03 9.07
C LYS A 83 13.48 -5.86 8.22
N ASP A 84 14.29 -6.70 8.85
CA ASP A 84 15.03 -7.74 8.13
C ASP A 84 14.15 -8.97 7.85
N GLY A 85 14.73 -9.98 7.19
CA GLY A 85 14.07 -11.26 6.93
C GLY A 85 13.73 -12.08 8.19
N GLN A 86 14.21 -11.70 9.37
CA GLN A 86 13.93 -12.32 10.67
C GLN A 86 12.92 -11.51 11.49
N ASN A 87 12.25 -10.53 10.86
CA ASN A 87 11.30 -9.59 11.48
C ASN A 87 11.90 -8.66 12.54
N LYS A 88 13.22 -8.53 12.63
CA LYS A 88 13.86 -7.54 13.50
C LYS A 88 13.72 -6.16 12.88
N VAL A 89 13.30 -5.18 13.68
CA VAL A 89 13.21 -3.78 13.25
C VAL A 89 14.61 -3.20 13.05
N LEU A 90 14.85 -2.67 11.85
CA LEU A 90 16.11 -2.02 11.48
C LEU A 90 15.98 -0.49 11.51
N LYS A 91 14.81 0.04 11.12
CA LYS A 91 14.55 1.48 11.09
C LYS A 91 13.04 1.77 11.12
N GLU A 92 12.67 2.89 11.72
CA GLU A 92 11.32 3.44 11.66
C GLU A 92 11.35 4.88 11.18
N PHE A 93 10.34 5.24 10.39
CA PHE A 93 10.08 6.59 9.91
C PHE A 93 8.69 6.99 10.37
N HIS A 94 8.65 7.96 11.28
CA HIS A 94 7.41 8.48 11.86
C HIS A 94 6.95 9.69 11.06
N TYR A 95 5.67 9.74 10.73
CA TYR A 95 5.08 10.81 9.95
C TYR A 95 3.97 11.50 10.74
N ALA A 96 3.94 12.83 10.66
CA ALA A 96 2.87 13.61 11.25
C ALA A 96 1.51 13.25 10.65
N ASP A 97 0.46 13.43 11.45
CA ASP A 97 -0.91 13.33 10.99
C ASP A 97 -1.17 14.33 9.87
N ALA A 98 -1.89 13.88 8.85
CA ALA A 98 -2.28 14.72 7.74
C ALA A 98 -3.79 14.92 7.75
N VAL A 99 -4.22 16.08 7.24
CA VAL A 99 -5.65 16.37 7.04
C VAL A 99 -6.13 16.00 5.65
N THR A 100 -5.21 15.87 4.70
CA THR A 100 -5.53 15.50 3.32
C THR A 100 -5.74 14.00 3.20
N PRO A 101 -6.82 13.55 2.54
CA PRO A 101 -6.97 12.16 2.16
C PRO A 101 -5.74 11.70 1.37
N VAL A 102 -5.16 10.57 1.77
CA VAL A 102 -4.00 9.95 1.11
C VAL A 102 -2.75 10.86 1.08
N SER A 103 -2.19 11.09 2.27
CA SER A 103 -0.90 11.79 2.40
C SER A 103 0.28 10.85 2.12
N ALA A 104 1.25 11.37 1.35
CA ALA A 104 2.47 10.66 1.00
C ALA A 104 3.46 10.59 2.17
N MET A 105 4.15 9.45 2.28
CA MET A 105 5.23 9.18 3.22
C MET A 105 6.50 8.91 2.43
N SER A 106 7.54 9.71 2.61
CA SER A 106 8.76 9.61 1.79
C SER A 106 9.96 9.11 2.60
N VAL A 107 10.66 8.14 2.03
CA VAL A 107 11.92 7.59 2.53
C VAL A 107 13.02 7.80 1.48
N GLN A 108 14.17 8.32 1.89
CA GLN A 108 15.33 8.43 1.00
C GLN A 108 15.92 7.04 0.76
N VAL A 109 16.19 6.68 -0.50
CA VAL A 109 16.74 5.36 -0.86
C VAL A 109 18.10 5.15 -0.22
N LYS A 110 18.92 6.20 -0.05
CA LYS A 110 20.17 6.14 0.73
C LYS A 110 20.00 5.48 2.10
N GLU A 111 18.93 5.79 2.83
CA GLU A 111 18.67 5.19 4.15
C GLU A 111 18.50 3.68 4.01
N LEU A 112 17.76 3.22 3.00
CA LEU A 112 17.52 1.80 2.74
C LEU A 112 18.80 1.08 2.32
N LEU A 113 19.63 1.72 1.48
CA LEU A 113 20.91 1.18 1.04
C LEU A 113 21.90 1.03 2.20
N ASN A 114 21.88 1.95 3.17
CA ASN A 114 22.74 1.91 4.34
C ASN A 114 22.38 0.77 5.33
N LEU A 115 21.11 0.34 5.36
CA LEU A 115 20.64 -0.77 6.19
C LEU A 115 21.08 -2.13 5.64
N LYS A 116 21.37 -2.21 4.33
CA LYS A 116 21.73 -3.45 3.64
C LYS A 116 23.24 -3.64 3.60
N LYS A 117 23.86 -3.94 4.74
CA LYS A 117 25.28 -4.32 4.82
C LYS A 117 25.44 -5.83 4.60
N GLY A 118 25.70 -6.25 3.36
CA GLY A 118 25.97 -7.64 3.01
C GLY A 118 25.15 -8.16 1.82
N THR A 119 25.68 -9.17 1.13
CA THR A 119 24.97 -9.89 0.05
C THR A 119 23.87 -10.77 0.64
N GLY A 120 22.65 -10.71 0.09
CA GLY A 120 21.53 -11.58 0.49
C GLY A 120 20.57 -11.04 1.56
N THR A 121 20.80 -9.86 2.14
CA THR A 121 19.89 -9.30 3.16
C THR A 121 18.59 -8.78 2.52
N THR A 122 17.48 -9.45 2.80
CA THR A 122 16.14 -8.99 2.42
C THR A 122 15.65 -7.91 3.39
N LEU A 123 15.07 -6.83 2.88
CA LEU A 123 14.45 -5.80 3.71
C LEU A 123 12.95 -5.81 3.49
N ASN A 124 12.17 -5.93 4.55
CA ASN A 124 10.71 -5.93 4.48
C ASN A 124 10.19 -4.55 4.86
N LEU A 125 9.40 -3.95 3.97
CA LEU A 125 8.75 -2.66 4.15
C LEU A 125 7.38 -2.86 4.79
N TYR A 126 7.13 -2.24 5.93
CA TYR A 126 5.86 -2.27 6.64
C TYR A 126 5.28 -0.88 6.79
N TYR A 127 3.95 -0.83 6.87
CA TYR A 127 3.18 0.35 7.26
C TYR A 127 2.29 0.04 8.45
N THR A 128 2.24 0.94 9.41
CA THR A 128 1.30 0.93 10.54
C THR A 128 0.65 2.30 10.69
N SER A 129 -0.53 2.32 11.28
CA SER A 129 -1.24 3.52 11.72
C SER A 129 -2.21 3.16 12.85
N SER A 130 -2.81 4.15 13.50
CA SER A 130 -3.84 3.90 14.51
C SER A 130 -5.02 3.10 13.98
N GLU A 131 -5.36 3.23 12.69
CA GLU A 131 -6.43 2.52 12.02
C GLU A 131 -6.00 1.13 11.52
N LEU A 132 -4.71 0.83 11.53
CA LEU A 132 -4.12 -0.46 11.17
C LEU A 132 -3.03 -0.85 12.17
N PRO A 133 -3.39 -1.19 13.43
CA PRO A 133 -2.43 -1.36 14.52
C PRO A 133 -1.53 -2.59 14.35
N ASN A 134 -2.04 -3.64 13.71
CA ASN A 134 -1.23 -4.83 13.39
C ASN A 134 -0.25 -4.58 12.23
N GLY A 135 -0.40 -3.46 11.54
CA GLY A 135 0.38 -3.11 10.36
C GLY A 135 0.14 -4.03 9.17
N ARG A 136 0.84 -3.72 8.08
CA ARG A 136 0.83 -4.50 6.85
C ARG A 136 2.21 -4.45 6.21
N MET A 137 2.66 -5.62 5.73
CA MET A 137 3.83 -5.68 4.86
C MET A 137 3.42 -5.19 3.47
N LEU A 138 4.12 -4.17 2.97
CA LEU A 138 3.83 -3.57 1.66
C LEU A 138 4.70 -4.16 0.55
N ALA A 139 5.97 -4.42 0.86
CA ALA A 139 6.91 -4.93 -0.13
C ALA A 139 8.10 -5.63 0.52
N VAL A 140 8.67 -6.56 -0.23
CA VAL A 140 9.98 -7.15 0.04
C VAL A 140 10.99 -6.47 -0.86
N MET A 141 11.97 -5.78 -0.29
CA MET A 141 13.00 -5.09 -1.06
C MET A 141 14.22 -5.98 -1.20
N THR A 142 14.62 -6.19 -2.45
CA THR A 142 15.81 -6.95 -2.80
C THR A 142 16.83 -6.03 -3.46
N ARG A 143 18.06 -6.51 -3.46
CA ARG A 143 19.16 -5.99 -4.25
C ARG A 143 19.72 -7.26 -4.83
N GLY A 144 19.43 -7.53 -6.09
CA GLY A 144 20.00 -8.68 -6.79
C GLY A 144 21.52 -8.71 -6.57
N ALA A 145 22.07 -9.92 -6.58
CA ALA A 145 23.51 -10.08 -6.54
C ALA A 145 24.11 -9.21 -7.66
N THR A 146 25.08 -8.35 -7.32
CA THR A 146 25.93 -7.71 -8.30
C THR A 146 26.45 -8.83 -9.20
N GLN A 147 26.00 -8.88 -10.45
CA GLN A 147 26.64 -9.73 -11.46
C GLN A 147 28.07 -9.19 -11.56
N VAL A 148 29.00 -9.86 -10.90
CA VAL A 148 30.42 -9.62 -11.09
C VAL A 148 30.69 -10.10 -12.51
N THR A 149 30.71 -9.17 -13.46
CA THR A 149 31.21 -9.45 -14.80
C THR A 149 32.67 -9.86 -14.63
N LYS A 150 32.90 -11.18 -14.67
CA LYS A 150 34.23 -11.74 -14.88
C LYS A 150 34.63 -11.34 -16.30
N LEU A 151 35.58 -10.41 -16.42
CA LEU A 151 36.39 -10.24 -17.62
C LEU A 151 37.37 -11.42 -17.73
#